data_AF-E6PZ57-F1
#
_entry.id   AF-E6PZ57-F1
#
_cell.length_a   1.000
_cell.length_b   1.000
_cell.length_c   1.000
_cell.angle_alpha   90.00
_cell.angle_beta   90.00
_cell.angle_gamma   90.00
#
_symmetry.space_group_name_H-M   'P 1'
#
loop_
_entity.id
_entity.type
_entity.pdbx_description
1 polymer ?
#
loop_
_entity_poly.entity_id
_entity_poly.type
_entity_poly.pdbx_seq_one_letter_code
_entity_poly.pdbx_strand_id
1 'polypeptide(L)' 'MGEQLCKSPEAFKAWSQNLGHEHVLTTLTSYGSVRTERQGEIIRELAKGPEHSKPETSTLVKDLVEELRKSGVVIRAQGE' A
#
# COMPACT_ATOMS: atom_id res chain seq x y z
N MET A 1 3.71 -5.16 -12.12
CA MET A 1 3.47 -4.52 -10.80
C MET A 1 2.18 -3.70 -10.80
N GLY A 2 2.06 -2.61 -11.57
CA GLY A 2 0.82 -1.82 -11.60
C GLY A 2 -0.44 -2.59 -12.04
N GLU A 3 -0.32 -3.49 -13.02
CA GLU A 3 -1.43 -4.32 -13.53
C GLU A 3 -2.03 -5.28 -12.49
N GLN A 4 -1.26 -5.65 -11.46
CA GLN A 4 -1.73 -6.50 -10.37
C GLN A 4 -2.39 -5.69 -9.24
N LEU A 5 -2.00 -4.41 -9.11
CA LEU A 5 -2.49 -3.52 -8.06
C LEU A 5 -3.75 -2.76 -8.51
N CYS A 6 -3.82 -2.40 -9.79
CA CYS A 6 -4.88 -1.56 -10.33
C CYS A 6 -6.00 -2.43 -10.90
N LYS A 7 -7.18 -2.36 -10.27
CA LYS A 7 -8.37 -3.13 -10.67
C LYS A 7 -9.21 -2.43 -11.75
N SER A 8 -8.83 -1.24 -12.17
CA SER A 8 -9.49 -0.48 -13.23
C SER A 8 -8.49 0.23 -14.14
N PRO A 9 -8.87 0.51 -15.40
CA PRO A 9 -8.05 1.31 -16.30
C PRO A 9 -7.73 2.72 -15.76
N GLU A 10 -8.69 3.36 -15.08
CA GLU A 10 -8.50 4.67 -14.43
C GLU A 10 -7.43 4.59 -13.32
N ALA A 11 -7.46 3.54 -12.51
CA ALA A 11 -6.47 3.34 -11.46
C ALA A 11 -5.07 3.06 -12.01
N PHE A 12 -4.99 2.29 -13.09
CA PHE A 12 -3.72 2.03 -13.76
C PHE A 12 -3.15 3.30 -14.39
N LYS A 13 -4.01 4.16 -14.94
CA LYS A 13 -3.61 5.48 -15.46
C LYS A 13 -3.14 6.41 -14.34
N ALA A 14 -3.87 6.50 -13.23
CA ALA A 14 -3.48 7.29 -12.07
C ALA A 14 -2.12 6.85 -11.49
N TRP A 15 -1.91 5.54 -11.35
CA TRP A 15 -0.66 4.95 -10.86
C TRP A 15 0.52 5.23 -11.79
N SER A 16 0.34 5.07 -13.10
CA SER A 16 1.41 5.35 -14.07
C SER A 16 1.77 6.82 -14.20
N GLN A 17 0.78 7.73 -14.18
CA GLN A 17 1.04 9.16 -14.14
C GLN A 17 1.78 9.59 -12.86
N ASN A 18 1.50 8.94 -11.72
CA ASN A 18 2.21 9.23 -10.46
C ASN A 18 3.69 8.82 -10.52
N LEU A 19 4.06 7.92 -11.43
CA LEU A 19 5.44 7.49 -11.68
C LEU A 19 6.11 8.28 -12.82
N GLY A 20 5.45 9.28 -13.41
CA GLY A 20 5.95 10.04 -14.55
C GLY A 20 5.89 9.29 -15.89
N HIS A 21 5.25 8.12 -15.94
CA HIS A 21 5.04 7.35 -17.16
C HIS A 21 3.68 7.73 -17.78
N GLU A 22 3.66 8.83 -18.54
CA GLU A 22 2.45 9.35 -19.21
C GLU A 22 1.96 8.44 -20.36
N HIS A 23 2.85 7.66 -20.96
CA HIS A 23 2.59 6.78 -22.12
C HIS A 23 2.32 5.32 -21.72
N VAL A 24 1.26 5.09 -20.95
CA VAL A 24 0.77 3.72 -20.70
C VAL A 24 -0.36 3.38 -21.67
N LEU A 25 -0.15 2.31 -22.44
CA LEU A 25 -1.05 1.61 -23.36
C LEU A 25 -1.89 2.55 -24.25
N THR A 26 -1.68 2.46 -25.57
CA THR A 26 -2.26 3.33 -26.62
C THR A 26 -3.80 3.38 -26.72
N THR A 27 -4.53 2.75 -25.80
CA THR A 27 -6.00 2.92 -25.64
C THR A 27 -6.37 3.80 -24.44
N LEU A 28 -5.54 3.83 -23.38
CA LEU A 28 -5.76 4.65 -22.19
C LEU A 28 -5.50 6.13 -22.44
N THR A 29 -4.64 6.45 -23.41
CA THR A 29 -4.36 7.84 -23.84
C THR A 29 -5.62 8.52 -24.40
N SER A 30 -6.55 7.75 -24.98
CA SER A 30 -7.80 8.26 -25.54
C SER A 30 -8.79 8.79 -24.48
N TYR A 31 -8.57 8.47 -23.20
CA TYR A 31 -9.42 8.92 -22.08
C TYR A 31 -8.92 10.20 -21.40
N GLY A 32 -7.81 10.78 -21.88
CA GLY A 32 -7.19 11.97 -21.28
C GLY A 32 -6.40 11.68 -20.00
N SER A 33 -5.96 12.74 -19.33
CA SER A 33 -5.21 12.68 -18.05
C SER A 33 -6.16 12.53 -16.87
N VAL A 34 -5.77 11.77 -15.84
CA VAL A 34 -6.49 11.79 -14.56
C VAL A 34 -6.20 13.13 -13.87
N ARG A 35 -7.24 13.86 -13.47
CA ARG A 35 -7.08 15.13 -12.72
C ARG A 35 -6.31 14.85 -11.42
N THR A 36 -5.41 15.75 -11.01
CA THR A 36 -4.55 15.59 -9.82
C THR A 36 -5.31 15.25 -8.54
N GLU A 37 -6.46 15.89 -8.32
CA GLU A 37 -7.36 15.62 -7.20
C GLU A 37 -7.83 14.15 -7.18
N ARG A 38 -8.36 13.70 -8.32
CA ARG A 38 -8.86 12.33 -8.53
C ARG A 38 -7.73 11.30 -8.47
N GLN A 39 -6.57 11.64 -9.04
CA GLN A 39 -5.38 10.81 -8.94
C GLN A 39 -5.00 10.58 -7.47
N GLY A 40 -5.02 11.64 -6.65
CA GLY A 40 -4.74 11.54 -5.22
C GLY A 40 -5.74 10.64 -4.49
N GLU A 41 -7.03 10.71 -4.82
CA GLU A 41 -8.05 9.79 -4.26
C GLU A 41 -7.71 8.35 -4.58
N ILE A 42 -7.44 8.06 -5.86
CA ILE A 42 -7.18 6.71 -6.33
C ILE A 42 -5.88 6.15 -5.71
N ILE A 43 -4.82 6.94 -5.61
CA ILE A 43 -3.57 6.51 -4.97
C ILE A 43 -3.81 6.20 -3.48
N ARG A 44 -4.60 7.00 -2.78
CA ARG A 44 -4.96 6.73 -1.37
C ARG A 44 -5.79 5.46 -1.22
N GLU A 45 -6.70 5.18 -2.15
CA GLU A 45 -7.47 3.93 -2.16
C GLU A 45 -6.59 2.72 -2.45
N LEU A 46 -5.69 2.80 -3.43
CA LEU A 46 -4.72 1.74 -3.72
C LEU A 46 -3.82 1.44 -2.52
N ALA A 47 -3.42 2.46 -1.76
CA ALA A 47 -2.60 2.31 -0.56
C ALA A 47 -3.32 1.58 0.60
N LYS A 48 -4.66 1.56 0.61
CA LYS A 48 -5.42 0.79 1.63
C LYS A 48 -5.36 -0.72 1.39
N GLY A 49 -4.99 -1.15 0.19
CA GLY A 49 -4.97 -2.56 -0.20
C GLY A 49 -6.35 -3.22 -0.22
N PRO A 50 -6.49 -4.46 -0.72
CA PRO A 50 -7.67 -5.27 -0.39
C PRO A 50 -7.70 -5.43 1.12
N GLU A 51 -8.87 -5.28 1.74
CA GLU A 51 -9.13 -5.33 3.19
C GLU A 51 -8.49 -6.58 3.82
N HIS A 52 -7.19 -6.55 4.03
CA HIS A 52 -6.49 -7.49 4.87
C HIS A 52 -6.85 -6.99 6.25
N SER A 53 -7.71 -7.75 6.93
CA SER A 53 -7.92 -7.66 8.36
C SER A 53 -6.58 -7.35 8.97
N LYS A 54 -6.37 -6.09 9.38
CA LYS A 54 -5.15 -5.71 10.08
C LYS A 54 -5.09 -6.70 11.23
N PRO A 55 -4.05 -7.56 11.32
CA PRO A 55 -3.91 -8.37 12.52
C PRO A 55 -3.92 -7.35 13.66
N GLU A 56 -4.85 -7.57 14.59
CA GLU A 56 -4.99 -6.74 15.78
C GLU A 56 -3.58 -6.43 16.28
N THR A 57 -3.25 -5.15 16.44
CA THR A 57 -1.87 -4.71 16.75
C THR A 57 -1.31 -5.45 17.96
N SER A 58 -2.19 -5.83 18.89
CA SER A 58 -1.94 -6.71 20.03
C SER A 58 -1.36 -8.08 19.65
N THR A 59 -1.86 -8.72 18.60
CA THR A 59 -1.39 -10.04 18.12
C THR A 59 0.02 -9.96 17.55
N LEU A 60 0.31 -8.94 16.72
CA LEU A 60 1.66 -8.72 16.20
C LEU A 60 2.69 -8.47 17.31
N VAL A 61 2.32 -7.68 18.32
CA VAL A 61 3.18 -7.40 19.47
C VAL A 61 3.45 -8.66 20.27
N LYS A 62 2.42 -9.50 20.49
CA LYS A 62 2.57 -10.79 21.19
C LYS A 62 3.52 -11.73 20.45
N ASP A 63 3.33 -11.90 19.16
CA ASP A 63 4.15 -12.79 18.34
C ASP A 63 5.63 -12.35 18.35
N LEU A 64 5.87 -11.04 18.26
CA LEU A 64 7.21 -10.48 18.35
C LEU A 64 7.87 -10.72 19.71
N VAL A 65 7.14 -10.49 20.82
CA VAL A 65 7.65 -10.70 22.18
C VAL A 65 7.99 -12.18 22.42
N GLU A 66 7.15 -13.10 21.95
CA GLU A 66 7.42 -14.53 22.05
C GLU A 66 8.68 -14.93 21.26
N GLU A 67 8.86 -14.40 20.06
CA GLU A 67 10.03 -14.72 19.24
C GLU A 67 11.34 -14.16 19.80
N LEU A 68 11.29 -12.97 20.39
CA LEU A 68 12.42 -12.38 21.12
C LEU A 68 12.78 -13.20 22.37
N ARG A 69 11.77 -13.69 23.11
CA ARG A 69 11.96 -14.57 24.27
C ARG A 69 12.62 -15.89 23.87
N LYS A 70 12.17 -16.54 22.79
CA LYS A 70 12.78 -17.76 22.26
C LYS A 70 14.24 -17.55 21.85
N SER A 71 14.53 -16.38 21.28
CA SER A 71 15.88 -15.98 20.86
C SER A 71 16.79 -15.57 22.03
N GLY A 72 16.30 -15.66 23.27
CA GLY A 72 17.09 -15.32 24.47
C GLY A 72 17.29 -13.82 24.69
N VAL A 73 16.56 -12.97 23.97
CA VAL A 73 16.61 -11.51 24.13
C VAL A 73 15.84 -11.13 25.40
N VAL A 74 16.56 -10.59 26.39
CA VAL A 74 15.96 -10.11 27.64
C VAL A 74 15.50 -8.67 27.46
N ILE A 75 14.19 -8.46 27.33
CA ILE A 75 13.60 -7.12 27.33
C ILE A 75 13.54 -6.64 28.78
N ARG A 76 14.40 -5.67 29.13
CA ARG A 76 14.36 -5.00 30.44
C ARG A 76 13.50 -3.75 30.32
N ALA A 77 12.44 -3.66 31.11
CA ALA A 77 11.76 -2.39 31.33
C ALA A 77 12.72 -1.49 32.12
N GLN A 78 13.09 -0.35 31.54
CA GLN A 78 13.83 0.68 32.26
C GLN A 78 12.84 1.31 33.26
N GLY A 79 12.96 0.97 34.54
CA GLY A 79 12.23 1.65 35.61
C GLY A 79 12.83 3.04 35.86
N GLU A 80 11.95 4.02 36.07
CA GLU A 80 12.28 5.38 36.52
C GLU A 80 12.89 5.40 37.93
#